data_AF-A0A7G8DCE4-F1
#
_entry.id   AF-A0A7G8DCE4-F1
#
_cell.length_a   1.000
_cell.length_b   1.000
_cell.length_c   1.000
_cell.angle_alpha   90.00
_cell.angle_beta   90.00
_cell.angle_gamma   90.00
#
_symmetry.space_group_name_H-M   'P 1'
#
loop_
_entity.id
_entity.type
_entity.pdbx_description
1 polymer ?
#
loop_
_entity_poly.entity_id
_entity_poly.type
_entity_poly.pdbx_seq_one_letter_code
_entity_poly.pdbx_strand_id
1 'polypeptide(L)'
;MSSETSPQNEVQAIDLNVLGKPLEVCSCQPMTGWFRDGHCRTDVGDLGRHSVCCVMTESFLSYSRAQGNDLSTPMPEFGFPGLQPGDHWCVCAPRWKEAHEDGMAPPVLLDSTESSTVEIIPLEILKKHAHQGMA
;
A
#
# COMPACT_ATOMS: atom_id res chain seq x y z
N MET A 1 21.91 -31.07 36.51
CA MET A 1 20.47 -30.72 36.36
C MET A 1 20.39 -29.79 35.16
N SER A 2 20.19 -30.39 33.99
CA SER A 2 20.15 -29.68 32.72
C SER A 2 18.78 -29.03 32.61
N SER A 3 18.70 -27.71 32.76
CA SER A 3 17.51 -26.94 32.44
C SER A 3 17.46 -26.75 30.93
N GLU A 4 16.67 -27.59 30.28
CA GLU A 4 16.29 -27.45 28.87
C GLU A 4 15.39 -26.22 28.71
N THR A 5 15.89 -25.17 28.06
CA THR A 5 15.04 -24.08 27.57
C THR A 5 14.32 -24.56 26.31
N SER A 6 13.01 -24.76 26.44
CA SER A 6 12.12 -25.02 25.30
C SER A 6 12.16 -23.84 24.31
N PRO A 7 12.16 -24.07 22.99
CA PRO A 7 12.06 -22.99 22.02
C PRO A 7 10.65 -22.39 22.13
N GLN A 8 10.57 -21.12 22.54
CA GLN A 8 9.35 -20.35 22.48
C GLN A 8 8.97 -20.21 21.01
N ASN A 9 7.83 -20.81 20.66
CA ASN A 9 7.22 -20.67 19.35
C ASN A 9 6.62 -19.24 19.29
N GLU A 10 7.44 -18.26 18.91
CA GLU A 10 6.96 -16.91 18.60
C GLU A 10 6.02 -17.02 17.39
N VAL A 11 4.72 -16.97 17.64
CA VAL A 11 3.73 -16.81 16.57
C VAL A 11 3.93 -15.42 16.00
N GLN A 12 4.68 -15.33 14.90
CA GLN A 12 4.82 -14.10 14.14
C GLN A 12 3.42 -13.64 13.73
N ALA A 13 3.01 -12.45 14.17
CA ALA A 13 1.74 -11.87 13.78
C ALA A 13 1.72 -11.71 12.25
N ILE A 14 0.71 -12.30 11.60
CA ILE A 14 0.56 -12.24 10.15
C ILE A 14 -0.18 -10.95 9.82
N ASP A 15 0.43 -10.09 9.00
CA ASP A 15 -0.24 -8.92 8.44
C ASP A 15 -1.39 -9.36 7.53
N LEU A 16 -2.57 -8.77 7.71
CA LEU A 16 -3.77 -9.13 6.95
C LEU A 16 -4.11 -8.07 5.92
N ASN A 17 -4.72 -8.50 4.83
CA ASN A 17 -5.34 -7.62 3.85
C ASN A 17 -6.78 -7.25 4.23
N VAL A 18 -7.37 -6.32 3.49
CA VAL A 18 -8.76 -5.84 3.71
C VAL A 18 -9.84 -6.91 3.49
N LEU A 19 -9.47 -8.10 2.99
CA LEU A 19 -10.34 -9.26 2.86
C LEU A 19 -10.15 -10.28 4.01
N GLY A 20 -9.29 -9.98 4.97
CA GLY A 20 -9.01 -10.85 6.12
C GLY A 20 -8.09 -12.04 5.81
N LYS A 21 -7.38 -12.02 4.69
CA LYS A 21 -6.38 -13.03 4.31
C LYS A 21 -4.96 -12.49 4.57
N PRO A 22 -3.91 -13.34 4.53
CA PRO A 22 -2.53 -12.85 4.58
C PRO A 22 -2.27 -11.76 3.51
N LEU A 23 -1.56 -10.71 3.90
CA LEU A 23 -1.22 -9.59 3.04
C LEU A 23 -0.26 -10.03 1.93
N GLU A 24 -0.64 -9.81 0.67
CA GLU A 24 0.19 -10.12 -0.49
C GLU A 24 1.19 -8.99 -0.81
N VAL A 25 2.21 -9.33 -1.59
CA VAL A 25 3.17 -8.35 -2.12
C VAL A 25 2.43 -7.35 -3.01
N CYS A 26 2.72 -6.06 -2.85
CA CYS A 26 2.24 -5.01 -3.74
C CYS A 26 3.18 -4.83 -4.94
N SER A 27 4.47 -4.59 -4.68
CA SER A 27 5.51 -4.44 -5.72
C SER A 27 6.93 -4.60 -5.18
N CYS A 28 7.77 -5.32 -5.92
CA CYS A 28 9.22 -5.36 -5.67
C CYS A 28 10.02 -4.56 -6.72
N GLN A 29 9.38 -4.14 -7.81
CA GLN A 29 9.99 -3.43 -8.93
C GLN A 29 8.94 -2.49 -9.55
N PRO A 30 8.88 -1.21 -9.11
CA PRO A 30 9.74 -0.58 -8.11
C PRO A 30 9.47 -1.07 -6.68
N MET A 31 10.51 -1.08 -5.83
CA MET A 31 10.36 -1.48 -4.42
C MET A 31 9.48 -0.48 -3.67
N THR A 32 8.34 -0.95 -3.15
CA THR A 32 7.36 -0.10 -2.45
C THR A 32 7.26 -0.43 -0.96
N GLY A 33 6.28 0.18 -0.28
CA GLY A 33 5.97 -0.04 1.13
C GLY A 33 6.74 0.89 2.05
N TRP A 34 6.15 1.19 3.21
CA TRP A 34 6.76 1.99 4.27
C TRP A 34 8.12 1.40 4.70
N PHE A 35 8.18 0.08 4.88
CA PHE A 35 9.40 -0.64 5.25
C PHE A 35 10.32 -0.99 4.08
N ARG A 36 9.96 -0.61 2.83
CA ARG A 36 10.69 -0.95 1.60
C ARG A 36 10.93 -2.47 1.43
N ASP A 37 9.90 -3.25 1.70
CA ASP A 37 9.87 -4.73 1.58
C ASP A 37 8.79 -5.22 0.60
N GLY A 38 8.21 -4.30 -0.16
CA GLY A 38 7.23 -4.57 -1.21
C GLY A 38 5.80 -4.78 -0.73
N HIS A 39 5.52 -4.73 0.57
CA HIS A 39 4.18 -4.88 1.13
C HIS A 39 3.64 -3.52 1.61
N CYS A 40 2.32 -3.34 1.57
CA CYS A 40 1.67 -2.15 2.12
C CYS A 40 1.38 -2.28 3.62
N ARG A 41 2.23 -2.99 4.35
CA ARG A 41 2.12 -3.05 5.81
C ARG A 41 2.61 -1.75 6.44
N THR A 42 1.99 -1.39 7.55
CA THR A 42 2.16 -0.12 8.25
C THR A 42 2.37 -0.36 9.73
N ASP A 43 2.88 0.62 10.44
CA ASP A 43 2.91 0.64 11.91
C ASP A 43 2.49 2.02 12.43
N VAL A 44 2.65 2.23 13.74
CA VAL A 44 2.34 3.51 14.40
C VAL A 44 3.28 4.66 14.00
N GLY A 45 4.43 4.35 13.40
CA GLY A 45 5.40 5.34 12.92
C GLY A 45 5.06 5.88 11.53
N ASP A 46 4.34 5.11 10.71
CA ASP A 46 3.84 5.56 9.42
C ASP A 46 2.58 6.43 9.58
N LEU A 47 2.80 7.71 9.88
CA LEU A 47 1.73 8.71 10.01
C LEU A 47 0.92 8.91 8.73
N GLY A 48 1.49 8.57 7.57
CA GLY A 48 0.82 8.65 6.27
C GLY A 48 -0.10 7.45 6.01
N ARG A 49 0.15 6.32 6.68
CA ARG A 49 -0.52 5.03 6.48
C ARG A 49 -0.46 4.61 5.02
N HIS A 50 0.73 4.25 4.53
CA HIS A 50 0.99 3.71 3.20
C HIS A 50 0.43 2.29 3.07
N SER A 51 -0.89 2.15 3.26
CA SER A 51 -1.58 0.88 3.43
C SER A 51 -2.39 0.46 2.19
N VAL A 52 -2.50 1.32 1.17
CA VAL A 52 -3.30 1.06 -0.04
C VAL A 52 -2.41 0.68 -1.22
N CYS A 53 -2.45 -0.57 -1.65
CA CYS A 53 -1.74 -0.97 -2.87
C CYS A 53 -2.52 -0.52 -4.10
N CYS A 54 -1.96 0.41 -4.85
CA CYS A 54 -2.59 1.03 -6.00
C CYS A 54 -1.84 0.72 -7.29
N VAL A 55 -2.58 0.60 -8.40
CA VAL A 55 -2.02 0.58 -9.76
C VAL A 55 -2.04 2.01 -10.29
N MET A 56 -0.88 2.59 -10.51
CA MET A 56 -0.75 3.99 -10.91
C MET A 56 -1.44 4.24 -12.25
N THR A 57 -2.15 5.35 -12.35
CA THR A 57 -2.72 5.86 -13.60
C THR A 57 -2.16 7.24 -13.88
N GLU A 58 -2.14 7.63 -15.16
CA GLU A 58 -1.70 8.97 -15.56
C GLU A 58 -2.52 10.07 -14.85
N SER A 59 -3.84 9.87 -14.75
CA SER A 59 -4.75 10.82 -14.09
C SER A 59 -4.44 10.96 -12.60
N PHE A 60 -4.19 9.85 -11.89
CA PHE A 60 -3.85 9.90 -10.48
C PHE A 60 -2.49 10.55 -10.24
N LEU A 61 -1.47 10.21 -11.05
CA LEU A 61 -0.12 10.79 -10.92
C LEU A 61 -0.13 12.30 -11.14
N SER A 62 -0.83 12.77 -12.18
CA SER A 62 -1.01 14.19 -12.46
C SER A 62 -1.76 14.90 -11.32
N TYR A 63 -2.86 14.31 -10.86
CA TYR A 63 -3.64 14.82 -9.73
C TYR A 63 -2.81 14.89 -8.44
N SER A 64 -2.11 13.81 -8.08
CA SER A 64 -1.32 13.72 -6.86
C SER A 64 -0.23 14.79 -6.82
N ARG A 65 0.47 15.00 -7.95
CA ARG A 65 1.43 16.09 -8.09
C ARG A 65 0.78 17.46 -7.88
N ALA A 66 -0.40 17.71 -8.46
CA ALA A 66 -1.13 18.97 -8.27
C ALA A 66 -1.56 19.20 -6.80
N GLN A 67 -1.82 18.14 -6.05
CA GLN A 67 -2.12 18.18 -4.60
C GLN A 67 -0.86 18.22 -3.71
N GLY A 68 0.33 18.42 -4.30
CA GLY A 68 1.59 18.53 -3.58
C GLY A 68 2.22 17.19 -3.17
N ASN A 69 1.77 16.08 -3.75
CA ASN A 69 2.34 14.75 -3.57
C ASN A 69 2.90 14.22 -4.91
N ASP A 70 4.06 14.72 -5.31
CA ASP A 70 4.68 14.31 -6.58
C ASP A 70 5.25 12.89 -6.47
N LEU A 71 4.54 11.94 -7.07
CA LEU A 71 4.95 10.54 -7.17
C LEU A 71 5.64 10.21 -8.51
N SER A 72 5.81 11.16 -9.41
CA SER A 72 6.35 10.89 -10.75
C SER A 72 7.76 11.42 -10.97
N THR A 73 8.19 12.43 -10.21
CA THR A 73 9.56 12.94 -10.30
C THR A 73 10.52 12.00 -9.55
N PRO A 74 11.56 11.46 -10.19
CA PRO A 74 12.57 10.65 -9.51
C PRO A 74 13.29 11.45 -8.42
N MET A 75 13.53 10.82 -7.28
CA MET A 75 14.37 11.36 -6.19
C MET A 75 15.44 10.33 -5.80
N PRO A 76 16.55 10.24 -6.56
CA PRO A 76 17.58 9.23 -6.37
C PRO A 76 18.21 9.23 -4.97
N GLU A 77 18.30 10.39 -4.32
CA GLU A 77 18.82 10.54 -2.96
C GLU A 77 17.99 9.77 -1.91
N PHE A 78 16.72 9.47 -2.20
CA PHE A 78 15.82 8.68 -1.36
C PHE A 78 15.56 7.29 -1.94
N GLY A 79 16.28 6.90 -3.01
CA GLY A 79 16.04 5.65 -3.73
C GLY A 79 14.65 5.56 -4.37
N PHE A 80 14.01 6.69 -4.66
CA PHE A 80 12.70 6.75 -5.28
C PHE A 80 12.82 6.95 -6.80
N PRO A 81 12.38 5.99 -7.64
CA PRO A 81 12.61 6.04 -9.08
C PRO A 81 11.68 7.00 -9.82
N GLY A 82 10.62 7.51 -9.17
CA GLY A 82 9.49 8.14 -9.86
C GLY A 82 8.60 7.08 -10.52
N LEU A 83 7.29 7.22 -10.36
CA LEU A 83 6.31 6.23 -10.81
C LEU A 83 5.73 6.60 -12.18
N GLN A 84 5.37 5.55 -12.92
CA GLN A 84 4.73 5.59 -14.21
C GLN A 84 3.36 4.90 -14.16
N PRO A 85 2.45 5.17 -15.11
CA PRO A 85 1.22 4.41 -15.23
C PRO A 85 1.48 2.91 -15.35
N GLY A 86 0.76 2.10 -14.58
CA GLY A 86 0.95 0.66 -14.47
C GLY A 86 1.84 0.22 -13.30
N ASP A 87 2.66 1.11 -12.72
CA ASP A 87 3.43 0.76 -11.53
C ASP A 87 2.50 0.47 -10.34
N HIS A 88 2.91 -0.48 -9.50
CA HIS A 88 2.22 -0.76 -8.24
C HIS A 88 2.92 -0.04 -7.10
N TRP A 89 2.14 0.65 -6.26
CA TRP A 89 2.70 1.43 -5.15
C TRP A 89 1.77 1.51 -3.95
N CYS A 90 2.36 1.46 -2.74
CA CYS A 90 1.66 1.70 -1.49
C CYS A 90 1.44 3.20 -1.30
N VAL A 91 0.19 3.64 -1.45
CA VAL A 91 -0.25 5.02 -1.31
C VAL A 91 -0.80 5.24 0.10
N CYS A 92 -0.55 6.42 0.67
CA CYS A 92 -1.17 6.88 1.91
C CYS A 92 -2.70 6.79 1.82
N ALA A 93 -3.35 6.09 2.74
CA ALA A 93 -4.81 5.94 2.74
C ALA A 93 -5.57 7.29 2.72
N PRO A 94 -5.17 8.33 3.46
CA PRO A 94 -5.80 9.65 3.34
C PRO A 94 -5.67 10.27 1.93
N ARG A 95 -4.54 10.08 1.25
CA ARG A 95 -4.31 10.61 -0.11
C ARG A 95 -5.13 9.85 -1.17
N TRP A 96 -5.26 8.54 -1.01
CA TRP A 96 -6.15 7.77 -1.88
C TRP A 96 -7.61 8.19 -1.68
N LYS A 97 -8.04 8.40 -0.43
CA LYS A 97 -9.40 8.86 -0.10
C LYS A 97 -9.69 10.24 -0.69
N GLU A 98 -8.76 11.18 -0.56
CA GLU A 98 -8.83 12.51 -1.20
C GLU A 98 -9.00 12.38 -2.73
N ALA A 99 -8.18 11.54 -3.38
CA ALA A 99 -8.33 11.27 -4.81
C ALA A 99 -9.68 10.62 -5.16
N HIS A 100 -10.24 9.77 -4.30
CA HIS A 100 -11.55 9.17 -4.51
C HIS A 100 -12.68 10.21 -4.47
N GLU A 101 -12.64 11.11 -3.48
CA GLU A 101 -13.62 12.19 -3.32
C GLU A 101 -13.61 13.14 -4.53
N ASP A 102 -12.45 13.33 -5.16
CA ASP A 102 -12.27 14.14 -6.36
C ASP A 102 -12.44 13.36 -7.68
N GLY A 103 -12.78 12.07 -7.62
CA GLY A 103 -13.00 11.23 -8.81
C GLY A 103 -11.73 10.83 -9.58
N MET A 104 -10.57 10.94 -8.95
CA MET A 104 -9.23 10.67 -9.50
C MET A 104 -8.55 9.43 -8.90
N ALA A 105 -9.24 8.66 -8.06
CA ALA A 105 -8.67 7.49 -7.40
C ALA A 105 -8.15 6.43 -8.39
N PRO A 106 -6.93 5.90 -8.18
CA PRO A 106 -6.39 4.82 -8.98
C PRO A 106 -7.02 3.47 -8.57
N PRO A 107 -6.96 2.44 -9.44
CA PRO A 107 -7.35 1.07 -9.09
C PRO A 107 -6.57 0.53 -7.89
N VAL A 108 -7.21 -0.35 -7.11
CA VAL A 108 -6.66 -0.93 -5.87
C VAL A 108 -6.52 -2.44 -5.99
N LEU A 109 -5.38 -2.99 -5.55
CA LEU A 109 -5.19 -4.42 -5.37
C LEU A 109 -5.61 -4.80 -3.95
N LEU A 110 -6.77 -5.45 -3.81
CA LEU A 110 -7.36 -5.73 -2.50
C LEU A 110 -6.53 -6.73 -1.69
N ASP A 111 -5.96 -7.76 -2.34
CA ASP A 111 -5.17 -8.78 -1.64
C ASP A 111 -3.83 -8.24 -1.11
N SER A 112 -3.34 -7.12 -1.66
CA SER A 112 -2.11 -6.41 -1.24
C SER A 112 -2.37 -5.11 -0.46
N THR A 113 -3.62 -4.80 -0.12
CA THR A 113 -4.01 -3.62 0.66
C THR A 113 -4.23 -4.02 2.12
N GLU A 114 -3.51 -3.39 3.04
CA GLU A 114 -3.47 -3.77 4.45
C GLU A 114 -4.80 -3.47 5.17
N SER A 115 -5.15 -4.37 6.11
CA SER A 115 -6.44 -4.44 6.78
C SER A 115 -6.89 -3.13 7.43
N SER A 116 -5.99 -2.38 8.08
CA SER A 116 -6.32 -1.14 8.77
C SER A 116 -6.83 -0.04 7.82
N THR A 117 -6.59 -0.15 6.51
CA THR A 117 -7.13 0.76 5.50
C THR A 117 -8.64 0.97 5.65
N VAL A 118 -9.39 -0.06 6.09
CA VAL A 118 -10.86 0.03 6.24
C VAL A 118 -11.33 1.00 7.32
N GLU A 119 -10.43 1.39 8.23
CA GLU A 119 -10.69 2.44 9.23
C GLU A 119 -10.81 3.84 8.59
N ILE A 120 -10.20 4.04 7.42
CA ILE A 120 -10.20 5.31 6.68
C ILE A 120 -11.12 5.24 5.45
N ILE A 121 -11.06 4.13 4.72
CA ILE A 121 -11.80 3.92 3.46
C ILE A 121 -12.65 2.66 3.58
N PRO A 122 -13.98 2.76 3.62
CA PRO A 122 -14.86 1.59 3.67
C PRO A 122 -14.55 0.56 2.59
N LEU A 123 -14.54 -0.73 2.96
CA LEU A 123 -14.24 -1.85 2.04
C LEU A 123 -15.07 -1.80 0.75
N GLU A 124 -16.34 -1.41 0.83
CA GLU A 124 -17.22 -1.32 -0.34
C GLU A 124 -16.79 -0.22 -1.33
N ILE A 125 -16.08 0.82 -0.88
CA ILE A 125 -15.47 1.81 -1.77
C ILE A 125 -14.23 1.22 -2.46
N LEU A 126 -13.37 0.52 -1.70
CA LEU A 126 -12.19 -0.15 -2.25
C LEU A 126 -12.60 -1.19 -3.32
N LYS A 127 -13.62 -2.01 -3.05
CA LYS A 127 -14.14 -3.01 -4.00
C LYS A 127 -14.61 -2.41 -5.32
N LYS A 128 -15.20 -1.21 -5.31
CA LYS A 128 -15.62 -0.51 -6.54
C LYS A 128 -14.43 -0.09 -7.41
N HIS A 129 -13.25 0.07 -6.82
CA HIS A 129 -12.01 0.43 -7.50
C HIS A 129 -11.06 -0.76 -7.64
N ALA A 130 -11.52 -1.98 -7.35
CA ALA A 130 -10.68 -3.16 -7.42
C ALA A 130 -10.08 -3.30 -8.82
N HIS A 131 -8.75 -3.42 -8.89
CA HIS A 131 -8.07 -3.68 -10.14
C HIS A 131 -8.45 -5.09 -10.63
N GLN A 132 -8.96 -5.18 -11.86
CA GLN A 132 -9.42 -6.45 -12.44
C GLN A 132 -8.33 -7.19 -13.23
N GLY A 133 -7.07 -6.77 -13.14
CA GLY A 133 -5.94 -7.47 -13.72
C GLY A 133 -5.61 -8.71 -12.90
N MET A 134 -5.75 -9.89 -13.51
CA MET A 134 -5.25 -11.15 -12.97
C MET A 134 -3.74 -11.03 -12.73
N ALA A 135 -3.29 -11.41 -11.53
CA ALA A 135 -1.89 -11.70 -11.26
C ALA A 135 -1.34 -12.76 -12.24
#